data_AF-A0A264W2R5-F1
#
_entry.id   AF-A0A264W2R5-F1
#
_cell.length_a   1.000
_cell.length_b   1.000
_cell.length_c   1.000
_cell.angle_alpha   90.00
_cell.angle_beta   90.00
_cell.angle_gamma   90.00
#
_symmetry.space_group_name_H-M   'P 1'
#
loop_
_entity.id
_entity.type
_entity.pdbx_description
1 polymer ?
#
loop_
_entity_poly.entity_id
_entity_poly.type
_entity_poly.pdbx_seq_one_letter_code
_entity_poly.pdbx_strand_id
1 'polypeptide(L)'
;MFVGNWAAIDPLVLTVFNSLGIFPLVFLTLLLRNDNKRWPAWPFSLVSFAAGAFALLPYFAFGNRPPERTIRTPKFLLHLLRSKTWLIFLIVITVANLITLQNGISIDSYMDTFNASQLVSVMTVDWFVLWGLSVYAVYQFYPEARMKELAFIPIAGPPLVLLINSKKQAGFQ
;
A
#
# COMPACT_ATOMS: atom_id res chain seq x y z
N MET A 1 -12.18 -3.40 34.77
CA MET A 1 -13.25 -3.08 33.81
C MET A 1 -12.62 -2.31 32.66
N PHE A 2 -12.27 -2.99 31.56
CA PHE A 2 -11.81 -2.33 30.33
C PHE A 2 -13.05 -1.99 29.48
N VAL A 3 -13.79 -0.96 29.88
CA VAL A 3 -14.76 -0.33 29.00
C VAL A 3 -13.93 0.61 28.12
N GLY A 4 -13.41 0.06 27.01
CA GLY A 4 -12.76 0.85 25.97
C GLY A 4 -13.74 1.91 25.49
N ASN A 5 -13.34 3.17 25.55
CA ASN A 5 -14.11 4.30 25.06
C ASN A 5 -14.08 4.28 23.51
N TRP A 6 -14.77 3.32 22.91
CA TRP A 6 -14.86 3.16 21.45
C TRP A 6 -15.58 4.33 20.75
N ALA A 7 -16.19 5.23 21.52
CA ALA A 7 -16.80 6.47 21.04
C ALA A 7 -15.80 7.63 20.86
N ALA A 8 -14.53 7.46 21.27
CA ALA A 8 -13.50 8.52 21.27
C ALA A 8 -12.19 8.09 20.60
N ILE A 9 -12.22 7.15 19.64
CA ILE A 9 -11.02 6.88 18.83
C ILE A 9 -10.79 8.08 17.93
N ASP A 10 -9.63 8.71 18.08
CA ASP A 10 -9.21 9.83 17.25
C ASP A 10 -9.33 9.45 15.76
N PRO A 11 -10.06 10.22 14.95
CA PRO A 11 -10.24 9.93 13.53
C PRO A 11 -8.92 9.79 12.76
N LEU A 12 -7.85 10.47 13.18
CA LEU A 12 -6.52 10.31 12.61
C LEU A 12 -5.94 8.91 12.88
N VAL A 13 -6.07 8.41 14.12
CA VAL A 13 -5.64 7.05 14.49
C VAL A 13 -6.39 6.01 13.66
N LEU A 14 -7.72 6.18 13.52
CA LEU A 14 -8.53 5.29 12.70
C LEU A 14 -8.10 5.33 11.22
N THR A 15 -7.82 6.52 10.68
CA THR A 15 -7.36 6.69 9.30
C THR A 15 -6.02 6.00 9.05
N VAL A 16 -5.07 6.15 9.98
CA VAL A 16 -3.74 5.52 9.89
C VAL A 16 -3.87 4.00 10.01
N PHE A 17 -4.67 3.50 10.96
CA PHE A 17 -4.91 2.08 11.13
C PHE A 17 -5.53 1.44 9.88
N ASN A 18 -6.61 2.03 9.34
CA ASN A 18 -7.26 1.55 8.12
C ASN A 18 -6.30 1.57 6.92
N SER A 19 -5.44 2.59 6.84
CA SER A 19 -4.41 2.69 5.78
C SER A 19 -3.46 1.50 5.78
N LEU A 20 -3.11 0.95 6.95
CA LEU A 20 -2.28 -0.25 7.04
C LEU A 20 -2.93 -1.50 6.43
N GLY A 21 -4.25 -1.55 6.30
CA GLY A 21 -4.94 -2.60 5.55
C GLY A 21 -4.95 -2.36 4.04
N ILE A 22 -5.00 -1.09 3.62
CA ILE A 22 -5.06 -0.71 2.20
C ILE A 22 -3.67 -0.81 1.55
N PHE A 23 -2.61 -0.43 2.25
CA PHE A 23 -1.24 -0.50 1.72
C PHE A 23 -0.84 -1.91 1.24
N PRO A 24 -1.03 -2.99 2.02
CA PRO A 24 -0.79 -4.36 1.57
C PRO A 24 -1.51 -4.72 0.28
N LEU A 25 -2.75 -4.23 0.05
CA LEU A 25 -3.47 -4.44 -1.21
C LEU A 25 -2.81 -3.71 -2.39
N VAL A 26 -2.34 -2.49 -2.15
CA VAL A 26 -1.56 -1.73 -3.14
C VAL A 26 -0.25 -2.45 -3.46
N PHE A 27 0.48 -2.92 -2.46
CA PHE A 27 1.71 -3.69 -2.66
C PHE A 27 1.46 -5.03 -3.32
N LEU A 28 0.40 -5.74 -2.97
CA LEU A 28 -0.02 -6.97 -3.66
C LEU A 28 -0.21 -6.68 -5.16
N THR A 29 -0.83 -5.54 -5.50
CA THR A 29 -1.02 -5.13 -6.89
C THR A 29 0.30 -4.79 -7.59
N LEU A 30 1.17 -4.00 -6.96
CA LEU A 30 2.45 -3.59 -7.54
C LEU A 30 3.42 -4.77 -7.70
N LEU A 31 3.49 -5.63 -6.70
CA LEU A 31 4.47 -6.71 -6.63
C LEU A 31 4.06 -7.91 -7.49
N LEU A 32 2.81 -8.38 -7.42
CA LEU A 32 2.40 -9.56 -8.20
C LEU A 32 2.38 -9.30 -9.70
N ARG A 33 2.18 -8.04 -10.14
CA ARG A 33 2.30 -7.64 -11.54
C ARG A 33 3.74 -7.66 -12.04
N ASN A 34 4.71 -7.57 -11.13
CA ASN A 34 6.15 -7.57 -11.42
C ASN A 34 6.85 -8.71 -10.67
N ASP A 35 6.22 -9.88 -10.56
CA ASP A 35 6.76 -11.07 -9.86
C ASP A 35 7.86 -11.76 -10.68
N ASN A 36 8.81 -10.96 -11.18
CA ASN A 36 10.00 -11.40 -11.92
C ASN A 36 11.25 -11.45 -11.01
N LYS A 37 11.08 -11.29 -9.69
CA LYS A 37 12.17 -11.38 -8.71
C LYS A 37 12.42 -12.81 -8.26
N ARG A 38 13.56 -13.04 -7.60
CA ARG A 38 13.98 -14.37 -7.11
C ARG A 38 12.93 -15.02 -6.20
N TRP A 39 12.25 -14.22 -5.39
CA TRP A 39 11.31 -14.68 -4.36
C TRP A 39 9.88 -14.35 -4.79
N PRO A 40 8.91 -15.27 -4.57
CA PRO A 40 7.52 -14.99 -4.87
C PRO A 40 7.04 -13.84 -3.97
N ALA A 41 6.41 -12.83 -4.54
CA ALA A 41 6.04 -11.65 -3.78
C ALA A 41 4.78 -11.83 -2.91
N TRP A 42 3.91 -12.78 -3.27
CA TRP A 42 2.61 -12.99 -2.60
C TRP A 42 2.69 -13.29 -1.09
N PRO A 43 3.65 -14.05 -0.54
CA PRO A 43 3.72 -14.29 0.90
C PRO A 43 4.06 -13.01 1.65
N PHE A 44 4.96 -12.19 1.11
CA PHE A 44 5.37 -10.92 1.72
C PHE A 44 4.22 -9.92 1.74
N SER A 45 3.44 -9.84 0.64
CA SER A 45 2.23 -9.01 0.60
C SER A 45 1.11 -9.50 1.50
N LEU A 46 1.00 -10.82 1.74
CA LEU A 46 -0.01 -11.36 2.65
C LEU A 46 0.37 -11.12 4.11
N VAL A 47 1.64 -11.36 4.45
CA VAL A 47 2.16 -11.14 5.81
C VAL A 47 2.19 -9.65 6.16
N SER A 48 2.30 -8.74 5.18
CA SER A 48 2.26 -7.30 5.44
C SER A 48 0.89 -6.80 5.95
N PHE A 49 -0.19 -7.58 5.86
CA PHE A 49 -1.45 -7.25 6.54
C PHE A 49 -1.35 -7.31 8.06
N ALA A 50 -0.47 -8.16 8.60
CA ALA A 50 -0.28 -8.32 10.03
C ALA A 50 0.98 -7.61 10.53
N ALA A 51 2.07 -7.69 9.77
CA ALA A 51 3.39 -7.19 10.16
C ALA A 51 3.78 -5.88 9.48
N GLY A 52 2.93 -5.32 8.61
CA GLY A 52 3.19 -4.03 7.97
C GLY A 52 4.39 -4.03 7.02
N ALA A 53 5.12 -2.92 6.97
CA ALA A 53 6.34 -2.75 6.18
C ALA A 53 7.44 -3.73 6.56
N PHE A 54 7.48 -4.20 7.81
CA PHE A 54 8.50 -5.15 8.25
C PHE A 54 8.48 -6.46 7.43
N ALA A 55 7.32 -6.85 6.91
CA ALA A 55 7.22 -7.98 5.98
C ALA A 55 7.77 -7.65 4.58
N LEU A 56 7.61 -6.41 4.11
CA LEU A 56 7.99 -6.01 2.77
C LEU A 56 9.47 -5.61 2.65
N LEU A 57 10.07 -5.06 3.72
CA LEU A 57 11.46 -4.61 3.72
C LEU A 57 12.46 -5.70 3.29
N PRO A 58 12.42 -6.94 3.80
CA PRO A 58 13.31 -8.01 3.34
C PRO A 58 13.14 -8.32 1.84
N TYR A 59 11.92 -8.27 1.33
CA TYR A 59 11.64 -8.50 -0.08
C TYR A 59 12.30 -7.43 -0.96
N PHE A 60 12.20 -6.16 -0.58
CA PHE A 60 12.85 -5.06 -1.32
C PHE A 60 14.39 -5.07 -1.16
N ALA A 61 14.90 -5.41 0.03
CA ALA A 61 16.34 -5.45 0.30
C ALA A 61 17.05 -6.61 -0.40
N PHE A 62 16.49 -7.82 -0.37
CA PHE A 62 17.14 -9.03 -0.88
C PHE A 62 16.61 -9.52 -2.24
N GLY A 63 15.45 -9.01 -2.69
CA GLY A 63 14.76 -9.48 -3.89
C GLY A 63 15.34 -8.99 -5.22
N ASN A 64 16.21 -7.96 -5.24
CA ASN A 64 16.70 -7.29 -6.46
C ASN A 64 17.66 -8.12 -7.35
N ARG A 65 17.70 -9.45 -7.21
CA ARG A 65 18.51 -10.31 -8.09
C ARG A 65 17.81 -10.49 -9.45
N PRO A 66 18.57 -10.53 -10.56
CA PRO A 66 18.01 -10.64 -11.90
C PRO A 66 17.13 -11.90 -12.05
N PRO A 67 16.06 -11.84 -12.86
CA PRO A 67 15.08 -12.91 -12.99
C PRO A 67 15.73 -14.21 -13.44
N GLU A 68 15.52 -15.28 -12.68
CA GLU A 68 15.89 -16.63 -13.11
C GLU A 68 14.66 -17.42 -13.62
N ARG A 69 13.43 -16.90 -13.48
CA ARG A 69 12.18 -17.61 -13.86
C ARG A 69 11.04 -16.70 -14.36
N THR A 70 10.14 -17.32 -15.12
CA THR A 70 8.84 -16.81 -15.59
C THR A 70 7.92 -16.38 -14.44
N ILE A 71 6.97 -15.47 -14.74
CA ILE A 71 5.98 -14.95 -13.78
C ILE A 71 5.25 -16.12 -13.11
N ARG A 72 5.34 -16.21 -11.77
CA ARG A 72 4.74 -17.32 -10.99
C ARG A 72 3.32 -17.02 -10.50
N THR A 73 2.86 -15.79 -10.63
CA THR A 73 1.50 -15.39 -10.27
C THR A 73 0.45 -16.07 -11.16
N PRO A 74 -0.63 -16.65 -10.59
CA PRO A 74 -1.72 -17.22 -11.36
C PRO A 74 -2.33 -16.21 -12.34
N LYS A 75 -2.62 -16.64 -13.58
CA LYS A 75 -3.16 -15.76 -14.64
C LYS A 75 -4.46 -15.05 -14.23
N PHE A 76 -5.34 -15.73 -13.50
CA PHE A 76 -6.58 -15.12 -12.99
C PHE A 76 -6.31 -13.96 -12.03
N LEU A 77 -5.37 -14.13 -11.10
CA LEU A 77 -5.00 -13.09 -10.14
C LEU A 77 -4.33 -11.90 -10.85
N LEU A 78 -3.46 -12.16 -11.83
CA LEU A 78 -2.91 -11.10 -12.69
C LEU A 78 -4.00 -10.35 -13.45
N HIS A 79 -5.02 -11.05 -13.96
CA HIS A 79 -6.12 -10.42 -14.67
C HIS A 79 -6.93 -9.50 -13.74
N LEU A 80 -7.23 -9.95 -12.53
CA LEU A 80 -7.89 -9.15 -11.50
C LEU A 80 -7.06 -7.91 -11.14
N LEU A 81 -5.78 -8.07 -10.83
CA LEU A 81 -4.88 -6.97 -10.42
C LEU A 81 -4.56 -5.97 -11.55
N ARG A 82 -4.72 -6.38 -12.82
CA ARG A 82 -4.62 -5.49 -14.00
C ARG A 82 -5.94 -4.83 -14.36
N SER A 83 -7.06 -5.28 -13.80
CA SER A 83 -8.38 -4.72 -14.08
C SER A 83 -8.46 -3.25 -13.66
N LYS A 84 -9.05 -2.41 -14.50
CA LYS A 84 -9.35 -1.02 -14.15
C LYS A 84 -10.28 -0.95 -12.95
N THR A 85 -11.23 -1.88 -12.84
CA THR A 85 -12.18 -1.95 -11.72
C THR A 85 -11.46 -2.17 -10.40
N TRP A 86 -10.41 -3.01 -10.37
CA TRP A 86 -9.59 -3.22 -9.18
C TRP A 86 -8.82 -1.95 -8.78
N LEU A 87 -8.21 -1.27 -9.76
CA LEU A 87 -7.50 -0.01 -9.49
C LEU A 87 -8.44 1.10 -9.00
N ILE A 88 -9.63 1.20 -9.61
CA ILE A 88 -10.67 2.15 -9.17
C ILE A 88 -11.15 1.80 -7.76
N PHE A 89 -11.35 0.51 -7.45
CA PHE A 89 -11.71 0.06 -6.12
C PHE A 89 -10.68 0.48 -5.06
N LEU A 90 -9.38 0.33 -5.33
CA LEU A 90 -8.31 0.79 -4.44
C LEU A 90 -8.33 2.31 -4.22
N ILE A 91 -8.64 3.08 -5.26
CA ILE A 91 -8.77 4.54 -5.14
C ILE A 91 -10.01 4.88 -4.29
N VAL A 92 -11.15 4.24 -4.56
CA VAL A 92 -12.40 4.49 -3.82
C VAL A 92 -12.27 4.15 -2.35
N ILE A 93 -11.66 3.00 -1.98
CA ILE A 93 -11.46 2.65 -0.56
C ILE A 93 -10.48 3.61 0.12
N THR A 94 -9.48 4.13 -0.60
CA THR A 94 -8.57 5.15 -0.07
C THR A 94 -9.32 6.45 0.20
N VAL A 95 -10.17 6.90 -0.73
CA VAL A 95 -11.02 8.09 -0.55
C VAL A 95 -12.02 7.87 0.59
N ALA A 96 -12.64 6.70 0.69
CA ALA A 96 -13.53 6.34 1.79
C ALA A 96 -12.83 6.39 3.15
N ASN A 97 -11.57 5.97 3.21
CA ASN A 97 -10.77 6.11 4.43
C ASN A 97 -10.56 7.58 4.82
N LEU A 98 -10.30 8.47 3.85
CA LEU A 98 -10.14 9.91 4.12
C LEU A 98 -11.43 10.58 4.60
N ILE A 99 -12.60 10.06 4.23
CA ILE A 99 -13.89 10.57 4.73
C ILE A 99 -14.00 10.42 6.25
N THR A 100 -13.31 9.45 6.87
CA THR A 100 -13.33 9.28 8.33
C THR A 100 -12.77 10.49 9.08
N LEU A 101 -11.91 11.30 8.45
CA LEU A 101 -11.37 12.55 9.00
C LEU A 101 -12.40 13.68 9.11
N GLN A 102 -13.56 13.56 8.47
CA GLN A 102 -14.63 14.56 8.58
C GLN A 102 -15.22 14.63 9.99
N ASN A 103 -15.01 13.59 10.80
CA ASN A 103 -15.46 13.52 12.18
C ASN A 103 -14.63 14.39 13.14
N GLY A 104 -13.55 15.03 12.65
CA GLY A 104 -12.69 15.93 13.40
C GLY A 104 -11.21 15.58 13.23
N ILE A 105 -10.36 16.59 13.05
CA ILE A 105 -8.90 16.45 12.97
C ILE A 105 -8.32 17.20 14.17
N SER A 106 -7.73 16.47 15.12
CA SER A 106 -7.00 17.07 16.24
C SER A 106 -5.58 16.51 16.27
N ILE A 107 -4.63 17.32 15.83
CA ILE A 107 -3.22 16.93 15.79
C ILE A 107 -2.66 16.79 17.20
N ASP A 108 -3.11 17.63 18.15
CA ASP A 108 -2.65 17.59 19.53
C ASP A 108 -3.08 16.28 20.22
N SER A 109 -4.36 15.91 20.08
CA SER A 109 -4.90 14.62 20.56
C SER A 109 -4.16 13.43 19.95
N TYR A 110 -3.86 13.50 18.65
CA TYR A 110 -3.09 12.46 17.98
C TYR A 110 -1.67 12.36 18.54
N MET A 111 -1.00 13.48 18.80
CA MET A 111 0.37 13.52 19.34
C MET A 111 0.43 12.96 20.77
N ASP A 112 -0.56 13.29 21.60
CA ASP A 112 -0.69 12.74 22.94
C ASP A 112 -0.87 11.22 22.88
N THR A 113 -1.74 10.75 21.98
CA THR A 113 -1.98 9.31 21.78
C THR A 113 -0.76 8.61 21.19
N PHE A 114 -0.02 9.24 20.28
CA PHE A 114 1.21 8.73 19.69
C PHE A 114 2.29 8.51 20.76
N ASN A 115 2.45 9.46 21.68
CA ASN A 115 3.41 9.35 22.78
C ASN A 115 2.96 8.34 23.86
N ALA A 116 1.65 8.25 24.11
CA ALA A 116 1.10 7.36 25.13
C ALA A 116 1.01 5.89 24.67
N SER A 117 0.81 5.62 23.38
CA SER A 117 0.54 4.29 22.83
C SER A 117 1.62 3.84 21.86
N GLN A 118 2.38 2.80 22.24
CA GLN A 118 3.34 2.15 21.35
C GLN A 118 2.69 1.65 20.05
N LEU A 119 1.44 1.18 20.12
CA LEU A 119 0.72 0.72 18.92
C LEU A 119 0.53 1.86 17.92
N VAL A 120 0.12 3.05 18.39
CA VAL A 120 -0.09 4.24 17.55
C VAL A 120 1.24 4.75 16.97
N SER A 121 2.29 4.73 17.79
CA SER A 121 3.63 5.08 17.30
C SER A 121 4.12 4.14 16.19
N VAL A 122 4.03 2.82 16.41
CA VAL A 122 4.44 1.81 15.44
C VAL A 122 3.62 1.90 14.15
N MET A 123 2.28 2.02 14.22
CA MET A 123 1.47 2.15 13.01
C MET A 123 1.78 3.41 12.21
N THR A 124 2.12 4.52 12.88
CA THR A 124 2.46 5.77 12.22
C THR A 124 3.78 5.64 11.47
N VAL A 125 4.81 5.09 12.13
CA VAL A 125 6.10 4.83 11.50
C VAL A 125 5.94 3.87 10.33
N ASP A 126 5.18 2.80 10.53
CA ASP A 126 4.90 1.80 9.50
C ASP A 126 4.22 2.44 8.28
N TRP A 127 3.24 3.32 8.50
CA TRP A 127 2.56 4.07 7.46
C TRP A 127 3.54 4.90 6.60
N PHE A 128 4.49 5.61 7.22
CA PHE A 128 5.50 6.38 6.50
C PHE A 128 6.45 5.48 5.69
N VAL A 129 6.86 4.35 6.26
CA VAL A 129 7.72 3.38 5.55
C VAL A 129 6.98 2.78 4.36
N LEU A 130 5.71 2.39 4.53
CA LEU A 130 4.87 1.86 3.45
C LEU A 130 4.66 2.91 2.36
N TRP A 131 4.42 4.17 2.73
CA TRP A 131 4.32 5.26 1.76
C TRP A 131 5.61 5.42 0.96
N GLY A 132 6.76 5.52 1.61
CA GLY A 132 8.06 5.62 0.95
C GLY A 132 8.37 4.42 0.04
N LEU A 133 8.09 3.21 0.53
CA LEU A 133 8.23 1.98 -0.27
C LEU A 133 7.28 1.95 -1.46
N SER A 134 6.08 2.53 -1.36
CA SER A 134 5.11 2.56 -2.45
C SER A 134 5.58 3.48 -3.58
N VAL A 135 6.13 4.65 -3.22
CA VAL A 135 6.79 5.57 -4.15
C VAL A 135 7.98 4.87 -4.81
N TYR A 136 8.87 4.28 -4.00
CA TYR A 136 10.03 3.55 -4.49
C TYR A 136 9.65 2.42 -5.45
N ALA A 137 8.62 1.63 -5.11
CA ALA A 137 8.14 0.55 -5.96
C ALA A 137 7.64 1.04 -7.32
N VAL A 138 6.92 2.18 -7.37
CA VAL A 138 6.48 2.74 -8.66
C VAL A 138 7.67 3.15 -9.53
N TYR A 139 8.67 3.83 -8.95
CA TYR A 139 9.86 4.27 -9.69
C TYR A 139 10.73 3.08 -10.15
N GLN A 140 10.83 2.04 -9.34
CA GLN A 140 11.61 0.84 -9.64
C GLN A 140 10.94 -0.05 -10.70
N PHE A 141 9.62 -0.28 -10.60
CA PHE A 141 8.91 -1.21 -11.49
C PHE A 141 8.33 -0.56 -12.74
N TYR A 142 8.09 0.76 -12.71
CA TYR A 142 7.47 1.49 -13.81
C TYR A 142 8.29 2.74 -14.18
N PRO A 143 9.58 2.59 -14.58
CA PRO A 143 10.44 3.73 -14.89
C PRO A 143 9.89 4.59 -16.05
N GLU A 144 9.20 3.96 -17.00
CA GLU A 144 8.60 4.56 -18.21
C GLU A 144 7.15 5.03 -18.02
N ALA A 145 6.61 5.00 -16.79
CA ALA A 145 5.24 5.44 -16.55
C ALA A 145 5.11 6.96 -16.68
N ARG A 146 4.07 7.38 -17.41
CA ARG A 146 3.66 8.79 -17.46
C ARG A 146 3.10 9.21 -16.10
N MET A 147 3.46 10.41 -15.64
CA MET A 147 3.00 11.00 -14.37
C MET A 147 3.36 10.16 -13.13
N LYS A 148 4.57 9.59 -13.09
CA LYS A 148 5.09 8.86 -11.91
C LYS A 148 5.15 9.72 -10.63
N GLU A 149 5.16 11.04 -10.76
CA GLU A 149 5.06 11.98 -9.64
C GLU A 149 3.74 11.83 -8.85
N LEU A 150 2.67 11.31 -9.46
CA LEU A 150 1.45 10.99 -8.72
C LEU A 150 1.66 9.92 -7.65
N ALA A 151 2.73 9.12 -7.73
CA ALA A 151 3.05 8.13 -6.70
C ALA A 151 3.30 8.76 -5.33
N PHE A 152 3.66 10.06 -5.27
CA PHE A 152 3.83 10.78 -4.02
C PHE A 152 2.51 10.94 -3.25
N ILE A 153 1.35 10.81 -3.91
CA ILE A 153 0.05 10.79 -3.24
C ILE A 153 -0.03 9.51 -2.39
N PRO A 154 -0.18 9.60 -1.06
CA PRO A 154 -0.23 8.43 -0.19
C PRO A 154 -1.35 7.47 -0.59
N ILE A 155 -1.01 6.17 -0.71
CA ILE A 155 -1.91 5.04 -1.00
C ILE A 155 -2.57 5.08 -2.39
N ALA A 156 -3.23 6.17 -2.77
CA ALA A 156 -3.92 6.35 -4.04
C ALA A 156 -2.98 6.59 -5.23
N GLY A 157 -1.77 7.11 -4.98
CA GLY A 157 -0.79 7.44 -6.01
C GLY A 157 -0.42 6.27 -6.93
N PRO A 158 0.06 5.13 -6.39
CA PRO A 158 0.43 3.98 -7.22
C PRO A 158 -0.73 3.42 -8.08
N PRO A 159 -1.95 3.19 -7.53
CA PRO A 159 -3.10 2.81 -8.35
C PRO A 159 -3.45 3.83 -9.45
N LEU A 160 -3.35 5.13 -9.18
CA LEU A 160 -3.60 6.19 -10.16
C LEU A 160 -2.58 6.14 -11.31
N VAL A 161 -1.29 6.01 -11.00
CA VAL A 161 -0.23 5.85 -12.02
C VAL A 161 -0.52 4.64 -12.90
N LEU A 162 -0.90 3.50 -12.30
CA LEU A 162 -1.25 2.29 -13.06
C LEU A 162 -2.51 2.46 -13.92
N LEU A 163 -3.52 3.19 -13.43
CA LEU A 163 -4.76 3.42 -14.16
C LEU A 163 -4.53 4.26 -15.42
N ILE A 164 -3.75 5.33 -15.29
CA ILE A 164 -3.37 6.23 -16.39
C ILE A 164 -2.53 5.48 -17.44
N ASN A 165 -1.64 4.60 -16.98
CA ASN A 165 -0.73 3.84 -17.86
C ASN A 165 -1.31 2.48 -18.33
N SER A 166 -2.57 2.18 -18.01
CA SER A 166 -3.20 0.87 -18.29
C SER A 166 -3.22 0.48 -19.77
N LYS A 167 -3.31 1.44 -20.71
CA LYS A 167 -3.28 1.18 -22.16
C LYS A 167 -1.88 0.81 -22.69
N LYS A 168 -0.83 1.46 -22.17
CA LYS A 168 0.55 1.25 -22.63
C LYS A 168 1.10 -0.11 -22.18
N GLN A 169 0.61 -0.62 -21.06
CA GLN A 169 0.99 -1.91 -20.49
C GLN A 169 0.28 -3.12 -21.16
N ALA A 170 -0.70 -2.88 -22.05
CA ALA A 170 -1.36 -3.93 -22.82
C ALA A 170 -0.61 -4.29 -24.12
N GLY A 171 0.35 -3.47 -24.55
CA GLY A 171 1.11 -3.63 -25.80
C GLY A 171 2.47 -4.34 -25.67
N PHE A 172 2.83 -4.83 -24.48
CA PHE A 172 4.03 -5.66 -24.25
C PHE A 172 3.63 -7.12 -24.01
N GLN A 173 2.79 -7.66 -24.91
CA GLN A 173 2.62 -9.11 -25.09
C GLN A 173 3.52 -9.57 -26.22
#